data_AF-F8L2C7-F1
#
_entry.id   AF-F8L2C7-F1
#
_cell.length_a   1.000
_cell.length_b   1.000
_cell.length_c   1.000
_cell.angle_alpha   90.00
_cell.angle_beta   90.00
_cell.angle_gamma   90.00
#
_symmetry.space_group_name_H-M   'P 1'
#
loop_
_entity.id
_entity.type
_entity.pdbx_description
1 polymer ?
#
loop_
_entity_poly.entity_id
_entity_poly.type
_entity_poly.pdbx_seq_one_letter_code
_entity_poly.pdbx_strand_id
1 'polypeptide(L)' 'MAILKDPQAIESTTKHCRLPSIVADAAYEILLKDSRECTGHFFIDEDILRDKGVTDFSHYAVSPGNPLKEDFFLD' A
#
# COMPACT_ATOMS: atom_id res chain seq x y z
N MET A 1 3.62 -21.37 -2.05
CA MET A 1 4.39 -20.84 -0.89
C MET A 1 5.88 -21.23 -0.97
N ALA A 2 6.56 -20.98 -2.10
CA ALA A 2 7.95 -21.42 -2.33
C ALA A 2 8.90 -20.32 -2.82
N ILE A 3 8.46 -19.06 -2.81
CA ILE A 3 9.20 -17.96 -3.44
C ILE A 3 10.19 -17.28 -2.46
N LEU A 4 10.08 -17.54 -1.15
CA LEU A 4 10.80 -16.77 -0.12
C LEU A 4 12.22 -17.26 0.24
N LYS A 5 12.83 -18.17 -0.51
CA LYS A 5 14.16 -18.75 -0.16
C LYS A 5 15.32 -18.29 -1.07
N ASP A 6 15.06 -17.52 -2.11
CA ASP A 6 16.10 -16.99 -3.00
C ASP A 6 16.29 -15.48 -2.77
N PRO A 7 17.44 -15.03 -2.22
CA PRO A 7 17.73 -13.61 -1.98
C PRO A 7 17.65 -12.74 -3.24
N GLN A 8 18.02 -13.26 -4.40
CA GLN A 8 17.96 -12.51 -5.67
C GLN A 8 16.52 -12.32 -6.16
N ALA A 9 15.64 -13.31 -5.91
CA ALA A 9 14.22 -13.20 -6.23
C ALA A 9 13.49 -12.19 -5.33
N ILE A 10 13.91 -12.06 -4.06
CA ILE A 10 13.39 -11.06 -3.11
C ILE A 10 13.76 -9.64 -3.58
N GLU A 11 15.01 -9.41 -3.96
CA GLU A 11 15.46 -8.11 -4.47
C GLU A 11 14.75 -7.73 -5.77
N SER A 12 14.51 -8.70 -6.66
CA SER A 12 13.75 -8.48 -7.90
C SER A 12 12.29 -8.10 -7.63
N THR A 13 11.64 -8.72 -6.65
CA THR A 13 10.21 -8.46 -6.37
C THR A 13 10.00 -7.13 -5.66
N THR A 14 10.92 -6.76 -4.76
CA THR A 14 10.81 -5.56 -3.92
C THR A 14 10.77 -4.27 -4.73
N LYS A 15 11.39 -4.25 -5.92
CA LYS A 15 11.36 -3.10 -6.85
C LYS A 15 9.96 -2.79 -7.39
N HIS A 16 9.06 -3.76 -7.35
CA HIS A 16 7.66 -3.64 -7.79
C HIS A 16 6.69 -3.37 -6.62
N CYS A 17 7.22 -3.12 -5.43
CA CYS A 17 6.43 -2.88 -4.22
C CYS A 17 6.43 -1.41 -3.81
N ARG A 18 5.54 -1.07 -2.89
CA ARG A 18 5.54 0.20 -2.17
C ARG A 18 6.23 0.09 -0.81
N LEU A 19 6.65 1.24 -0.31
CA LEU A 19 7.14 1.42 1.04
C LEU A 19 6.01 1.16 2.04
N PRO A 20 6.29 0.54 3.20
CA PRO A 20 5.28 0.30 4.23
C PRO A 20 4.57 1.56 4.75
N SER A 21 5.16 2.74 4.53
CA SER A 21 4.59 4.03 4.94
C SER A 21 3.22 4.32 4.32
N ILE A 22 2.89 3.80 3.13
CA ILE A 22 1.57 4.04 2.52
C ILE A 22 0.43 3.46 3.39
N VAL A 23 0.61 2.24 3.89
CA VAL A 23 -0.36 1.59 4.77
C VAL A 23 -0.36 2.26 6.14
N ALA A 24 0.81 2.71 6.62
CA ALA A 24 0.90 3.44 7.89
C ALA A 24 0.12 4.76 7.85
N ASP A 25 0.25 5.53 6.77
CA ASP A 25 -0.45 6.80 6.59
C ASP A 25 -1.96 6.57 6.41
N ALA A 26 -2.37 5.57 5.63
CA ALA A 26 -3.78 5.22 5.49
C ALA A 26 -4.40 4.76 6.83
N ALA A 27 -3.67 3.94 7.61
CA ALA A 27 -4.11 3.53 8.94
C ALA A 27 -4.21 4.72 9.90
N TYR A 28 -3.27 5.65 9.85
CA TYR A 28 -3.30 6.88 10.64
C TYR A 28 -4.60 7.66 10.37
N GLU A 29 -4.97 7.84 9.10
CA GLU A 29 -6.20 8.53 8.70
C GLU A 29 -7.48 7.82 9.16
N ILE A 30 -7.49 6.48 9.15
CA ILE A 30 -8.63 5.70 9.66
C ILE A 30 -8.76 5.88 11.18
N LEU A 31 -7.64 5.83 11.91
CA LEU A 31 -7.62 5.91 13.37
C LEU A 31 -8.03 7.28 13.92
N LEU A 32 -7.97 8.34 13.11
CA LEU A 32 -8.47 9.67 13.48
C LEU A 32 -10.00 9.79 13.36
N LYS A 33 -10.69 8.87 12.69
CA LYS A 33 -12.15 8.91 12.53
C LYS A 33 -12.85 8.40 13.79
N ASP A 34 -14.08 8.87 14.03
CA ASP A 34 -14.89 8.31 15.12
C ASP A 34 -15.21 6.83 14.83
N SER A 35 -14.69 5.94 15.68
CA SER A 35 -14.91 4.49 15.58
C SER A 35 -16.39 4.06 15.60
N ARG A 36 -17.30 4.87 16.13
CA ARG A 36 -18.75 4.58 16.14
C ARG A 36 -19.40 4.81 14.78
N GLU A 37 -18.80 5.65 13.95
CA GLU A 37 -19.27 5.97 12.61
C GLU A 37 -18.45 5.24 11.54
N CYS A 38 -17.14 5.07 11.77
CA CYS A 38 -16.20 4.45 10.86
C CYS A 38 -15.92 2.99 11.25
N THR A 39 -16.86 2.09 10.98
CA THR A 39 -16.76 0.66 11.29
C THR A 39 -17.34 -0.21 10.17
N GLY A 40 -16.86 -1.45 10.03
CA GLY A 40 -17.35 -2.41 9.03
C GLY A 40 -16.85 -2.20 7.60
N HIS A 41 -15.76 -1.44 7.41
CA HIS A 41 -15.18 -1.14 6.10
C HIS A 41 -13.99 -2.04 5.77
N PHE A 42 -13.80 -2.33 4.48
CA PHE A 42 -12.58 -2.93 3.91
C PHE A 42 -11.87 -1.85 3.10
N PHE A 43 -10.99 -1.10 3.76
CA PHE A 43 -10.31 0.03 3.12
C PHE A 43 -9.14 -0.40 2.23
N ILE A 44 -8.96 0.34 1.13
CA ILE A 44 -7.74 0.34 0.32
C ILE A 44 -6.92 1.57 0.71
N ASP A 45 -5.61 1.40 0.85
CA ASP A 45 -4.68 2.44 1.28
C ASP A 45 -4.69 3.66 0.35
N GLU A 46 -4.65 3.44 -0.97
CA GLU A 46 -4.76 4.51 -1.96
C GLU A 46 -6.06 5.29 -1.86
N ASP A 47 -7.20 4.61 -1.71
CA ASP A 47 -8.52 5.27 -1.71
C ASP A 47 -8.64 6.23 -0.52
N ILE A 48 -8.20 5.78 0.67
CA ILE A 48 -8.15 6.62 1.88
C ILE A 48 -7.27 7.85 1.66
N LEU A 49 -6.11 7.68 1.02
CA LEU A 49 -5.17 8.78 0.78
C LEU A 49 -5.65 9.72 -0.33
N ARG A 50 -6.32 9.20 -1.37
CA ARG A 50 -6.97 10.01 -2.43
C ARG A 50 -8.08 10.87 -1.84
N ASP A 51 -8.90 10.33 -0.94
CA ASP A 51 -9.93 11.09 -0.21
C ASP A 51 -9.34 12.25 0.62
N LYS A 52 -8.06 12.14 0.99
CA LYS A 52 -7.30 13.19 1.70
C LYS A 52 -6.56 14.15 0.76
N GLY A 53 -6.74 14.00 -0.55
CA GLY A 53 -6.16 14.85 -1.58
C GLY A 53 -4.77 14.43 -2.04
N VAL A 54 -4.28 13.25 -1.64
CA VAL A 54 -3.03 12.70 -2.20
C VAL A 54 -3.27 12.31 -3.65
N THR A 55 -2.52 12.92 -4.56
CA THR A 55 -2.65 12.72 -6.01
C THR A 55 -1.41 12.08 -6.63
N ASP A 56 -0.25 12.26 -5.99
CA ASP A 56 1.01 11.62 -6.35
C ASP A 56 1.37 10.57 -5.29
N PHE A 57 1.55 9.32 -5.74
CA PHE A 57 1.93 8.18 -4.92
C PHE A 57 3.36 7.70 -5.21
N SER A 58 4.09 8.41 -6.07
CA SER A 58 5.42 8.00 -6.52
C SER A 58 6.43 7.95 -5.37
N HIS A 59 6.26 8.77 -4.32
CA HIS A 59 7.10 8.76 -3.12
C HIS A 59 6.90 7.52 -2.26
N TYR A 60 5.81 6.77 -2.43
CA TYR A 60 5.62 5.48 -1.80
C TYR A 60 6.24 4.33 -2.62
N ALA A 61 6.67 4.54 -3.87
CA ALA A 61 7.29 3.45 -4.63
C ALA A 61 8.71 3.15 -4.11
N VAL A 62 9.03 1.87 -3.89
CA VAL A 62 10.40 1.48 -3.52
C VAL A 62 11.39 1.82 -4.64
N SER A 63 10.96 1.65 -5.90
CA SER A 63 11.75 2.00 -7.07
C SER A 63 10.89 2.79 -8.08
N PRO A 64 10.87 4.13 -8.00
CA PRO A 64 10.05 4.97 -8.86
C PRO A 64 10.24 4.67 -10.35
N GLY A 65 9.15 4.66 -11.11
CA GLY A 65 9.15 4.36 -12.55
C GLY A 65 9.06 2.87 -12.92
N ASN A 66 9.15 1.96 -11.95
CA ASN A 66 8.87 0.54 -12.20
C ASN A 66 7.37 0.25 -12.11
N PRO A 67 6.83 -0.67 -12.92
CA PRO A 67 5.45 -1.10 -12.77
C PRO A 67 5.27 -1.74 -11.39
N LEU A 68 4.19 -1.36 -10.71
CA LEU A 68 3.84 -1.98 -9.43
C LEU A 68 3.13 -3.30 -9.67
N LYS A 69 3.33 -4.23 -8.75
CA LYS A 69 2.57 -5.47 -8.73
C LYS A 69 1.30 -5.24 -7.91
N GLU A 70 0.16 -5.64 -8.44
CA GLU A 70 -1.11 -5.66 -7.70
C GLU A 70 -1.02 -6.61 -6.50
N ASP A 71 -1.69 -6.22 -5.42
CA ASP A 71 -1.81 -7.07 -4.24
C ASP A 71 -2.82 -8.20 -4.50
N PHE A 72 -2.75 -9.24 -3.70
CA PHE A 72 -3.70 -10.33 -3.81
C PHE A 72 -5.12 -9.86 -3.47
N PHE A 73 -6.11 -10.51 -4.10
CA PHE A 73 -7.55 -10.30 -3.86
C PHE A 73 -8.12 -8.97 -4.39
N LEU A 74 -7.35 -8.26 -5.21
CA LEU A 74 -7.80 -7.11 -5.99
C LEU A 74 -7.69 -7.47 -7.48
N ASP A 75 -8.64 -6.96 -8.28
CA ASP A 75 -8.74 -7.14 -9.74
C ASP A 75 -8.50 -5.82 -10.48
#